data_AF-A0A955PM44-F1
#
_entry.id   AF-A0A955PM44-F1
#
_cell.length_a   1.000
_cell.length_b   1.000
_cell.length_c   1.000
_cell.angle_alpha   90.00
_cell.angle_beta   90.00
_cell.angle_gamma   90.00
#
_symmetry.space_group_name_H-M   'P 1'
#
loop_
_entity.id
_entity.type
_entity.pdbx_description
1 polymer ?
#
loop_
_entity_poly.entity_id
_entity_poly.type
_entity_poly.pdbx_seq_one_letter_code
_entity_poly.pdbx_strand_id
1 'polypeptide(L)'
;EYGRNLFKGILNVHKETPFGEVKAIGEARHVEFHGISRDCLIDRGDSTVFDVCFRPYQIDNPEIFADIVFRGRRFVISQLDAIGSRCDYIYDSTMRFYQEMGMAASDGVVCISEYGLKDAVEFFHVDPEATPCRAFLLAMEPSDLQMESPSEHGEESYMVIGSWRYDHKMLRPALEAVRAFDQSSNRSITFHFLGDLSEEKNLPECVRYHKHNQTQEELDRLFSSVQGFIFPSVYEGYGLPIMHAFRFNKPILIADTEVNREIQSRFEGPSVSFFPSEQEFPQALETFVRSTHGSNSPSHPRNWDQVARETLAFLAEIAIGEPVENPRRRQARESLLMAASQLTDLPETVSKSGWRRKPNLDSKMIPSKESPMHSGAPRKKAKSILPKPLAEAWVEHRDRLPSSLVRFLKAVRKRIPDGT
;
A
#
# COMPACT_ATOMS: atom_id res chain seq x y z
N GLU A 1 0.64 -8.99 3.79
CA GLU A 1 -0.58 -9.51 4.43
C GLU A 1 -1.73 -9.63 3.44
N TYR A 2 -2.17 -8.51 2.83
CA TYR A 2 -3.23 -8.47 1.81
C TYR A 2 -3.20 -9.64 0.81
N GLY A 3 -2.15 -9.76 -0.02
CA GLY A 3 -2.09 -10.80 -1.04
C GLY A 3 -2.03 -12.23 -0.47
N ARG A 4 -1.53 -12.43 0.76
CA ARG A 4 -1.53 -13.75 1.41
C ARG A 4 -2.96 -14.13 1.82
N ASN A 5 -3.64 -13.24 2.54
CA ASN A 5 -4.97 -13.53 3.07
C ASN A 5 -6.00 -13.61 1.93
N LEU A 6 -5.87 -12.73 0.92
CA LEU A 6 -6.67 -12.81 -0.30
C LEU A 6 -6.47 -14.13 -1.04
N PHE A 7 -5.23 -14.61 -1.18
CA PHE A 7 -4.97 -15.90 -1.84
C PHE A 7 -5.57 -17.08 -1.05
N LYS A 8 -5.49 -17.06 0.29
CA LYS A 8 -6.18 -18.06 1.13
C LYS A 8 -7.69 -18.02 0.93
N GLY A 9 -8.28 -16.82 0.94
CA GLY A 9 -9.71 -16.63 0.67
C GLY A 9 -10.11 -17.16 -0.71
N ILE A 10 -9.30 -16.89 -1.74
CA ILE A 10 -9.51 -17.42 -3.10
C ILE A 10 -9.51 -18.95 -3.09
N LEU A 11 -8.55 -19.59 -2.40
CA LEU A 11 -8.51 -21.05 -2.30
C LEU A 11 -9.70 -21.62 -1.52
N ASN A 12 -10.20 -20.92 -0.50
CA ASN A 12 -11.40 -21.33 0.23
C ASN A 12 -12.64 -21.27 -0.66
N VAL A 13 -12.87 -20.13 -1.33
CA VAL A 13 -13.96 -19.97 -2.29
C VAL A 13 -13.86 -20.99 -3.42
N HIS A 14 -12.64 -21.28 -3.90
CA HIS A 14 -12.39 -22.29 -4.93
C HIS A 14 -12.76 -23.71 -4.49
N LYS A 15 -12.56 -24.08 -3.20
CA LYS A 15 -13.00 -25.38 -2.67
C LYS A 15 -14.53 -25.51 -2.65
N GLU A 16 -15.25 -24.42 -2.40
CA GLU A 16 -16.71 -24.40 -2.38
C GLU A 16 -17.30 -24.38 -3.79
N THR A 17 -16.68 -23.63 -4.71
CA THR A 17 -17.13 -23.46 -6.08
C THR A 17 -15.92 -23.42 -7.02
N PRO A 18 -15.47 -24.58 -7.52
CA PRO A 18 -14.32 -24.64 -8.42
C PRO A 18 -14.59 -23.88 -9.73
N PHE A 19 -13.62 -23.08 -10.17
CA PHE A 19 -13.74 -22.22 -11.36
C PHE A 19 -12.55 -22.33 -12.33
N GLY A 20 -11.59 -23.21 -12.09
CA GLY A 20 -10.40 -23.40 -12.93
C GLY A 20 -9.15 -23.77 -12.13
N GLU A 21 -7.99 -23.72 -12.79
CA GLU A 21 -6.72 -23.93 -12.11
C GLU A 21 -6.25 -22.63 -11.43
N VAL A 22 -5.93 -22.70 -10.14
CA VAL A 22 -5.43 -21.55 -9.37
C VAL A 22 -3.99 -21.82 -8.94
N LYS A 23 -3.08 -20.95 -9.37
CA LYS A 23 -1.66 -21.03 -9.05
C LYS A 23 -1.12 -19.68 -8.57
N ALA A 24 -0.19 -19.74 -7.62
CA ALA A 24 0.66 -18.64 -7.23
C ALA A 24 1.99 -18.74 -8.00
N ILE A 25 2.45 -17.64 -8.60
CA ILE A 25 3.76 -17.57 -9.25
C ILE A 25 4.75 -16.99 -8.23
N GLY A 26 5.83 -17.72 -7.93
CA GLY A 26 6.77 -17.28 -6.92
C GLY A 26 7.93 -18.24 -6.67
N GLU A 27 8.79 -17.88 -5.72
CA GLU A 27 9.85 -18.77 -5.24
C GLU A 27 9.34 -19.60 -4.07
N ALA A 28 9.64 -20.90 -4.03
CA ALA A 28 9.15 -21.83 -3.01
C ALA A 28 9.36 -21.34 -1.58
N ARG A 29 10.55 -20.77 -1.29
CA ARG A 29 10.88 -20.22 0.03
C ARG A 29 9.94 -19.10 0.50
N HIS A 30 9.46 -18.25 -0.42
CA HIS A 30 8.55 -17.16 -0.07
C HIS A 30 7.12 -17.67 0.12
N VAL A 31 6.75 -18.69 -0.64
CA VAL A 31 5.41 -19.30 -0.63
C VAL A 31 5.19 -20.10 0.65
N GLU A 32 6.20 -20.85 1.08
CA GLU A 32 6.20 -21.56 2.37
C GLU A 32 6.15 -20.61 3.57
N PHE A 33 6.93 -19.52 3.53
CA PHE A 33 6.88 -18.48 4.56
C PHE A 33 5.47 -17.88 4.72
N HIS A 34 4.68 -17.85 3.64
CA HIS A 34 3.31 -17.35 3.64
C HIS A 34 2.24 -18.42 3.89
N GLY A 35 2.63 -19.68 4.15
CA GLY A 35 1.72 -20.77 4.47
C GLY A 35 0.88 -21.25 3.27
N ILE A 36 1.40 -21.09 2.05
CA ILE A 36 0.78 -21.57 0.82
C ILE A 36 1.37 -22.93 0.45
N SER A 37 0.53 -23.91 0.06
CA SER A 37 1.01 -25.23 -0.37
C SER A 37 1.87 -25.14 -1.63
N ARG A 38 2.93 -25.96 -1.68
CA ARG A 38 3.78 -26.12 -2.88
C ARG A 38 2.99 -26.60 -4.10
N ASP A 39 1.87 -27.31 -3.90
CA ASP A 39 1.03 -27.80 -5.00
C ASP A 39 0.33 -26.66 -5.77
N CYS A 40 0.19 -25.51 -5.11
CA CYS A 40 -0.37 -24.30 -5.69
C CYS A 40 0.71 -23.41 -6.34
N LEU A 41 1.98 -23.82 -6.34
CA LEU A 41 3.08 -22.98 -6.79
C LEU A 41 3.52 -23.31 -8.22
N ILE A 42 3.80 -22.26 -8.99
CA ILE A 42 4.59 -22.32 -10.22
C ILE A 42 5.89 -21.53 -10.01
N ASP A 43 7.01 -22.15 -10.37
CA ASP A 43 8.34 -21.53 -10.31
C ASP A 43 8.43 -20.34 -11.28
N ARG A 44 9.21 -19.31 -10.93
CA ARG A 44 9.39 -18.12 -11.78
C ARG A 44 10.05 -18.42 -13.14
N GLY A 45 10.71 -19.56 -13.29
CA GLY A 45 11.31 -20.03 -14.55
C GLY A 45 10.36 -20.82 -15.45
N ASP A 46 9.21 -21.25 -14.94
CA ASP A 46 8.20 -21.98 -15.72
C ASP A 46 7.56 -21.08 -16.80
N SER A 47 7.16 -21.61 -17.95
CA SER A 47 6.62 -20.82 -19.07
C SER A 47 5.10 -20.93 -19.25
N THR A 48 4.38 -21.47 -18.26
CA THR A 48 2.92 -21.60 -18.29
C THR A 48 2.24 -20.25 -18.48
N VAL A 49 1.28 -20.23 -19.40
CA VAL A 49 0.42 -19.09 -19.72
C VAL A 49 -0.95 -19.32 -19.10
N PHE A 50 -1.52 -18.27 -18.53
CA PHE A 50 -2.82 -18.25 -17.86
C PHE A 50 -3.82 -17.37 -18.61
N ASP A 51 -5.11 -17.69 -18.51
CA ASP A 51 -6.17 -16.85 -19.06
C ASP A 51 -6.24 -15.49 -18.35
N VAL A 52 -6.03 -15.47 -17.02
CA VAL A 52 -5.94 -14.25 -16.22
C VAL A 52 -4.79 -14.37 -15.22
N CYS A 53 -3.85 -13.41 -15.23
CA CYS A 53 -2.92 -13.21 -14.13
C CYS A 53 -3.41 -12.09 -13.23
N PHE A 54 -3.47 -12.33 -11.91
CA PHE A 54 -3.82 -11.29 -10.95
C PHE A 54 -2.62 -10.94 -10.07
N ARG A 55 -2.28 -9.65 -10.01
CA ARG A 55 -1.26 -9.11 -9.10
C ARG A 55 -1.96 -8.37 -7.96
N PRO A 56 -1.96 -8.90 -6.73
CA PRO A 56 -2.59 -8.24 -5.58
C PRO A 56 -1.77 -7.06 -5.02
N TYR A 57 -0.94 -6.41 -5.84
CA TYR A 57 -0.12 -5.28 -5.44
C TYR A 57 0.20 -4.43 -6.67
N GLN A 58 0.60 -3.18 -6.43
CA GLN A 58 1.03 -2.30 -7.49
C GLN A 58 2.30 -2.80 -8.19
N ILE A 59 2.48 -2.41 -9.45
CA ILE A 59 3.71 -2.66 -10.19
C ILE A 59 4.75 -1.65 -9.72
N ASP A 60 5.76 -2.13 -9.01
CA ASP A 60 6.80 -1.33 -8.39
C ASP A 60 8.20 -1.60 -8.99
N ASN A 61 8.29 -2.57 -9.90
CA ASN A 61 9.53 -2.87 -10.59
C ASN A 61 9.24 -3.53 -11.95
N PRO A 62 10.18 -3.38 -12.90
CA PRO A 62 9.96 -3.83 -14.26
C PRO A 62 10.00 -5.36 -14.38
N GLU A 63 10.75 -6.09 -13.53
CA GLU A 63 10.83 -7.56 -13.62
C GLU A 63 9.49 -8.24 -13.36
N ILE A 64 8.71 -7.74 -12.41
CA ILE A 64 7.34 -8.22 -12.15
C ILE A 64 6.42 -7.86 -13.31
N PHE A 65 6.56 -6.66 -13.87
CA PHE A 65 5.79 -6.26 -15.03
C PHE A 65 6.04 -7.17 -16.23
N ALA A 66 7.31 -7.46 -16.55
CA ALA A 66 7.63 -8.39 -17.63
C ALA A 66 7.02 -9.78 -17.38
N ASP A 67 7.09 -10.28 -16.16
CA ASP A 67 6.55 -11.60 -15.83
C ASP A 67 5.04 -11.68 -16.12
N ILE A 68 4.28 -10.65 -15.73
CA ILE A 68 2.83 -10.67 -15.89
C ILE A 68 2.39 -10.46 -17.36
N VAL A 69 3.10 -9.61 -18.12
CA VAL A 69 2.73 -9.37 -19.54
C VAL A 69 3.03 -10.56 -20.46
N PHE A 70 3.94 -11.46 -20.09
CA PHE A 70 4.25 -12.66 -20.88
C PHE A 70 3.46 -13.90 -20.45
N ARG A 71 2.91 -13.92 -19.23
CA ARG A 71 2.18 -15.07 -18.68
C ARG A 71 0.65 -14.93 -18.76
N GLY A 72 0.12 -13.71 -18.73
CA GLY A 72 -1.31 -13.49 -18.77
C GLY A 72 -1.80 -13.20 -20.19
N ARG A 73 -2.79 -13.95 -20.68
CA ARG A 73 -3.61 -13.48 -21.81
C ARG A 73 -4.32 -12.19 -21.45
N ARG A 74 -4.75 -12.10 -20.19
CA ARG A 74 -5.21 -10.90 -19.50
C ARG A 74 -4.49 -10.77 -18.16
N PHE A 75 -4.42 -9.57 -17.64
CA PHE A 75 -4.01 -9.36 -16.26
C PHE A 75 -4.74 -8.22 -15.56
N VAL A 76 -4.91 -8.41 -14.26
CA VAL A 76 -5.50 -7.45 -13.34
C VAL A 76 -4.47 -7.11 -12.27
N ILE A 77 -4.38 -5.86 -11.87
CA ILE A 77 -3.49 -5.43 -10.79
C ILE A 77 -4.27 -4.78 -9.65
N SER A 78 -3.73 -4.79 -8.44
CA SER A 78 -4.22 -3.93 -7.36
C SER A 78 -3.39 -2.65 -7.24
N GLN A 79 -4.03 -1.49 -7.25
CA GLN A 79 -3.43 -0.22 -6.82
C GLN A 79 -3.77 -0.02 -5.34
N LEU A 80 -2.77 -0.03 -4.46
CA LEU A 80 -3.01 0.01 -3.01
C LEU A 80 -3.18 1.43 -2.50
N ASP A 81 -2.27 2.31 -2.87
CA ASP A 81 -2.30 3.72 -2.48
C ASP A 81 -1.55 4.56 -3.51
N ALA A 82 -1.72 5.87 -3.46
CA ALA A 82 -0.90 6.82 -4.20
C ALA A 82 0.03 7.57 -3.25
N ILE A 83 0.56 6.88 -2.22
CA ILE A 83 1.37 7.52 -1.18
C ILE A 83 2.58 8.24 -1.76
N GLY A 84 3.17 7.71 -2.84
CA GLY A 84 4.28 8.37 -3.52
C GLY A 84 3.91 9.61 -4.31
N SER A 85 2.65 9.73 -4.73
CA SER A 85 2.13 10.93 -5.38
C SER A 85 1.62 11.97 -4.38
N ARG A 86 1.07 11.51 -3.25
CA ARG A 86 0.53 12.35 -2.17
C ARG A 86 1.60 12.82 -1.18
N CYS A 87 2.67 12.04 -1.01
CA CYS A 87 3.81 12.33 -0.14
C CYS A 87 5.11 12.29 -0.96
N ASP A 88 5.41 13.40 -1.62
CA ASP A 88 6.53 13.57 -2.56
C ASP A 88 7.92 13.26 -1.95
N TYR A 89 8.08 13.39 -0.63
CA TYR A 89 9.31 13.05 0.09
C TYR A 89 9.58 11.54 0.21
N ILE A 90 8.59 10.67 -0.05
CA ILE A 90 8.72 9.22 0.12
C ILE A 90 9.21 8.54 -1.16
N TYR A 91 8.81 9.04 -2.33
CA TYR A 91 8.97 8.34 -3.61
C TYR A 91 9.76 9.13 -4.64
N ASP A 92 10.43 8.37 -5.53
CA ASP A 92 10.99 8.91 -6.76
C ASP A 92 10.00 8.72 -7.94
N SER A 93 10.18 9.53 -8.99
CA SER A 93 9.33 9.53 -10.18
C SER A 93 9.32 8.21 -10.96
N THR A 94 10.28 7.32 -10.72
CA THR A 94 10.37 6.00 -11.39
C THR A 94 9.26 5.07 -10.93
N MET A 95 8.91 5.11 -9.65
CA MET A 95 7.86 4.24 -9.10
C MET A 95 6.48 4.62 -9.65
N ARG A 96 6.20 5.93 -9.72
CA ARG A 96 4.99 6.43 -10.37
C ARG A 96 4.90 5.97 -11.83
N PHE A 97 6.01 6.04 -12.57
CA PHE A 97 6.07 5.54 -13.94
C PHE A 97 5.71 4.05 -14.04
N TYR A 98 6.23 3.20 -13.14
CA TYR A 98 5.90 1.77 -13.16
C TYR A 98 4.43 1.48 -12.81
N GLN A 99 3.85 2.24 -11.88
CA GLN A 99 2.44 2.14 -11.55
C GLN A 99 1.56 2.53 -12.74
N GLU A 100 1.81 3.70 -13.34
CA GLU A 100 1.10 4.20 -14.53
C GLU A 100 1.17 3.20 -15.69
N MET A 101 2.37 2.73 -16.01
CA MET A 101 2.57 1.77 -17.10
C MET A 101 1.91 0.41 -16.77
N GLY A 102 1.96 -0.04 -15.51
CA GLY A 102 1.28 -1.23 -15.05
C GLY A 102 -0.24 -1.15 -15.23
N MET A 103 -0.85 -0.04 -14.81
CA MET A 103 -2.29 0.22 -14.96
C MET A 103 -2.68 0.33 -16.43
N ALA A 104 -1.95 1.11 -17.22
CA ALA A 104 -2.26 1.32 -18.64
C ALA A 104 -2.22 0.02 -19.46
N ALA A 105 -1.35 -0.93 -19.08
CA ALA A 105 -1.23 -2.23 -19.75
C ALA A 105 -2.19 -3.31 -19.20
N SER A 106 -2.86 -3.06 -18.07
CA SER A 106 -3.78 -4.01 -17.45
C SER A 106 -5.14 -4.07 -18.17
N ASP A 107 -5.84 -5.19 -18.02
CA ASP A 107 -7.24 -5.33 -18.46
C ASP A 107 -8.22 -4.99 -17.33
N GLY A 108 -7.72 -4.78 -16.11
CA GLY A 108 -8.52 -4.32 -14.99
C GLY A 108 -7.67 -3.86 -13.82
N VAL A 109 -8.22 -2.93 -13.03
CA VAL A 109 -7.57 -2.38 -11.83
C VAL A 109 -8.48 -2.56 -10.62
N VAL A 110 -7.90 -3.10 -9.54
CA VAL A 110 -8.54 -3.20 -8.23
C VAL A 110 -7.92 -2.17 -7.29
N CYS A 111 -8.72 -1.31 -6.68
CA CYS A 111 -8.30 -0.43 -5.60
C CYS A 111 -8.77 -0.98 -4.26
N ILE A 112 -8.10 -0.62 -3.17
CA ILE A 112 -8.47 -1.08 -1.82
C ILE A 112 -9.42 -0.12 -1.08
N SER A 113 -9.85 0.94 -1.77
CA SER A 113 -10.83 1.93 -1.34
C SER A 113 -11.31 2.73 -2.55
N GLU A 114 -12.50 3.33 -2.46
CA GLU A 114 -13.01 4.28 -3.45
C GLU A 114 -12.11 5.53 -3.49
N TYR A 115 -11.59 5.95 -2.34
CA TYR A 115 -10.56 7.00 -2.30
C TYR A 115 -9.31 6.64 -3.11
N GLY A 116 -8.82 5.40 -2.99
CA GLY A 116 -7.70 4.89 -3.78
C GLY A 116 -8.00 4.82 -5.27
N LEU A 117 -9.26 4.57 -5.65
CA LEU A 117 -9.70 4.62 -7.05
C LEU A 117 -9.69 6.05 -7.60
N LYS A 118 -10.14 7.05 -6.82
CA LYS A 118 -10.01 8.46 -7.20
C LYS A 118 -8.54 8.85 -7.39
N ASP A 119 -7.68 8.45 -6.45
CA ASP A 119 -6.23 8.64 -6.55
C ASP A 119 -5.67 8.01 -7.84
N ALA A 120 -6.17 6.83 -8.23
CA ALA A 120 -5.74 6.17 -9.45
C ALA A 120 -6.09 6.95 -10.72
N VAL A 121 -7.29 7.54 -10.78
CA VAL A 121 -7.72 8.39 -11.89
C VAL A 121 -6.91 9.69 -11.92
N GLU A 122 -6.75 10.35 -10.78
CA GLU A 122 -6.11 11.66 -10.69
C GLU A 122 -4.60 11.61 -10.93
N PHE A 123 -3.90 10.68 -10.27
CA PHE A 123 -2.43 10.64 -10.29
C PHE A 123 -1.86 9.74 -11.37
N PHE A 124 -2.57 8.67 -11.74
CA PHE A 124 -2.06 7.68 -12.68
C PHE A 124 -2.83 7.63 -14.00
N HIS A 125 -3.83 8.51 -14.15
CA HIS A 125 -4.56 8.72 -15.39
C HIS A 125 -5.20 7.44 -15.92
N VAL A 126 -5.62 6.54 -15.02
CA VAL A 126 -6.46 5.41 -15.40
C VAL A 126 -7.82 5.95 -15.87
N ASP A 127 -8.30 5.41 -16.98
CA ASP A 127 -9.63 5.72 -17.52
C ASP A 127 -10.55 4.53 -17.21
N PRO A 128 -11.48 4.66 -16.24
CA PRO A 128 -12.39 3.58 -15.87
C PRO A 128 -13.35 3.14 -16.99
N GLU A 129 -13.55 3.97 -18.02
CA GLU A 129 -14.34 3.61 -19.20
C GLU A 129 -13.55 2.69 -20.15
N ALA A 130 -12.23 2.91 -20.25
CA ALA A 130 -11.35 2.11 -21.09
C ALA A 130 -10.79 0.86 -20.39
N THR A 131 -10.48 0.97 -19.09
CA THR A 131 -9.96 -0.10 -18.25
C THR A 131 -10.90 -0.28 -17.07
N PRO A 132 -11.67 -1.39 -16.98
CA PRO A 132 -12.56 -1.63 -15.86
C PRO A 132 -11.85 -1.49 -14.52
N CYS A 133 -12.45 -0.73 -13.60
CA CYS A 133 -11.93 -0.49 -12.27
C CYS A 133 -12.95 -0.83 -11.18
N ARG A 134 -12.48 -1.40 -10.07
CA ARG A 134 -13.30 -1.70 -8.88
C ARG A 134 -12.56 -1.37 -7.60
N ALA A 135 -13.26 -0.89 -6.59
CA ALA A 135 -12.75 -0.74 -5.24
C ALA A 135 -13.31 -1.85 -4.34
N PHE A 136 -12.43 -2.56 -3.62
CA PHE A 136 -12.81 -3.55 -2.62
C PHE A 136 -12.11 -3.24 -1.29
N LEU A 137 -12.90 -2.91 -0.27
CA LEU A 137 -12.37 -2.68 1.07
C LEU A 137 -11.80 -3.97 1.64
N LEU A 138 -10.65 -3.86 2.30
CA LEU A 138 -9.94 -5.01 2.85
C LEU A 138 -10.63 -5.55 4.11
N ALA A 139 -10.38 -6.83 4.37
CA ALA A 139 -10.86 -7.51 5.56
C ALA A 139 -9.76 -7.61 6.63
N MET A 140 -10.17 -8.06 7.82
CA MET A 140 -9.27 -8.53 8.86
C MET A 140 -9.55 -10.01 9.15
N GLU A 141 -8.51 -10.74 9.53
CA GLU A 141 -8.68 -12.11 10.05
C GLU A 141 -9.42 -12.04 11.41
N PRO A 142 -10.32 -13.00 11.72
CA PRO A 142 -10.94 -13.09 13.04
C PRO A 142 -9.90 -13.30 14.14
N SER A 143 -10.20 -12.89 15.38
CA SER A 143 -9.36 -13.25 16.55
C SER A 143 -10.02 -14.39 17.28
N ASP A 144 -9.21 -15.34 17.71
CA ASP A 144 -9.64 -16.34 18.69
C ASP A 144 -9.61 -15.77 20.11
N LEU A 145 -9.02 -14.59 20.32
CA LEU A 145 -9.00 -13.94 21.63
C LEU A 145 -10.39 -13.38 21.97
N GLN A 146 -10.97 -13.89 23.05
CA GLN A 146 -12.18 -13.32 23.63
C GLN A 146 -11.85 -11.94 24.20
N MET A 147 -12.79 -11.00 24.05
CA MET A 147 -12.68 -9.70 24.69
C MET A 147 -12.61 -9.90 26.20
N GLU A 148 -11.48 -9.55 26.80
CA GLU A 148 -11.41 -9.39 28.24
C GLU A 148 -12.28 -8.19 28.62
N SER A 149 -13.19 -8.39 29.58
CA SER A 149 -13.90 -7.28 30.20
C SER A 149 -12.85 -6.30 30.75
N PRO A 150 -12.97 -4.99 30.47
CA PRO A 150 -12.11 -4.00 31.11
C PRO A 150 -12.15 -4.27 32.62
N SER A 151 -11.00 -4.47 33.25
CA SER A 151 -10.96 -4.58 34.69
C SER A 151 -11.58 -3.30 35.25
N GLU A 152 -12.58 -3.42 36.14
CA GLU A 152 -13.26 -2.26 36.75
C GLU A 152 -12.28 -1.34 37.50
N HIS A 153 -11.02 -1.76 37.68
CA HIS A 153 -9.95 -1.10 38.44
C HIS A 153 -8.65 -0.93 37.63
N GLY A 154 -8.68 -1.08 36.29
CA GLY A 154 -7.52 -0.89 35.44
C GLY A 154 -7.14 0.58 35.25
N GLU A 155 -5.84 0.88 35.08
CA GLU A 155 -5.37 2.20 34.69
C GLU A 155 -5.98 2.62 33.34
N GLU A 156 -6.46 3.86 33.25
CA GLU A 156 -7.00 4.38 31.99
C GLU A 156 -5.90 4.39 30.92
N SER A 157 -6.16 3.77 29.76
CA SER A 157 -5.13 3.65 28.73
C SER A 157 -5.66 3.74 27.31
N TYR A 158 -4.84 4.32 26.43
CA TYR A 158 -5.14 4.52 25.02
C TYR A 158 -3.96 4.04 24.17
N MET A 159 -4.24 3.50 22.99
CA MET A 159 -3.22 3.08 22.05
C MET A 159 -3.07 4.13 20.94
N VAL A 160 -1.83 4.49 20.61
CA VAL A 160 -1.48 5.40 19.51
C VAL A 160 -0.60 4.66 18.52
N ILE A 161 -1.00 4.57 17.25
CA ILE A 161 -0.18 3.96 16.19
C ILE A 161 0.27 5.01 15.18
N GLY A 162 1.58 5.08 14.90
CA GLY A 162 2.12 5.90 13.82
C GLY A 162 3.59 5.59 13.53
N SER A 163 4.30 6.51 12.87
CA SER A 163 5.75 6.40 12.69
C SER A 163 6.41 7.77 12.63
N TRP A 164 7.52 7.95 13.35
CA TRP A 164 8.34 9.15 13.28
C TRP A 164 9.10 9.31 11.97
N ARG A 165 9.28 8.21 11.23
CA ARG A 165 9.97 8.20 9.92
C ARG A 165 9.16 8.88 8.82
N TYR A 166 7.85 9.02 9.01
CA TYR A 166 6.94 9.49 7.98
C TYR A 166 6.00 10.55 8.53
N ASP A 167 6.17 11.79 8.07
CA ASP A 167 5.37 12.95 8.50
C ASP A 167 3.86 12.72 8.41
N HIS A 168 3.37 12.10 7.32
CA HIS A 168 1.93 11.82 7.15
C HIS A 168 1.34 10.88 8.21
N LYS A 169 2.16 10.13 8.98
CA LYS A 169 1.69 9.30 10.10
C LYS A 169 1.58 10.05 11.41
N MET A 170 1.97 11.34 11.44
CA MET A 170 1.76 12.30 12.53
C MET A 170 2.08 11.80 13.94
N LEU A 171 3.11 10.97 14.09
CA LEU A 171 3.48 10.47 15.41
C LEU A 171 4.10 11.57 16.30
N ARG A 172 4.82 12.53 15.71
CA ARG A 172 5.41 13.66 16.46
C ARG A 172 4.34 14.60 16.99
N PRO A 173 3.41 15.14 16.16
CA PRO A 173 2.33 15.98 16.67
C PRO A 173 1.45 15.24 17.69
N ALA A 174 1.25 13.92 17.51
CA ALA A 174 0.51 13.13 18.48
C ALA A 174 1.20 13.05 19.86
N LEU A 175 2.52 12.88 19.89
CA LEU A 175 3.28 12.91 21.14
C LEU A 175 3.25 14.29 21.81
N GLU A 176 3.34 15.37 21.03
CA GLU A 176 3.28 16.75 21.55
C GLU A 176 1.91 17.06 22.16
N ALA A 177 0.83 16.62 21.51
CA ALA A 177 -0.52 16.73 22.06
C ALA A 177 -0.68 15.93 23.36
N VAL A 178 -0.12 14.72 23.44
CA VAL A 178 -0.11 13.94 24.69
C VAL A 178 0.67 14.64 25.80
N ARG A 179 1.82 15.25 25.51
CA ARG A 179 2.57 16.06 26.48
C ARG A 179 1.74 17.24 27.01
N ALA A 180 1.07 17.97 26.11
CA ALA A 180 0.23 19.10 26.50
C ALA A 180 -0.98 18.66 27.33
N PHE A 181 -1.57 17.52 26.99
CA PHE A 181 -2.66 16.92 27.76
C PHE A 181 -2.18 16.50 29.15
N ASP A 182 -1.05 15.80 29.27
CA ASP A 182 -0.48 15.36 30.55
C ASP A 182 -0.17 16.54 31.49
N GLN A 183 0.31 17.66 30.96
CA GLN A 183 0.59 18.87 31.73
C GLN A 183 -0.67 19.61 32.22
N SER A 184 -1.81 19.45 31.53
CA SER A 184 -3.06 20.18 31.82
C SER A 184 -4.13 19.32 32.50
N SER A 185 -3.98 18.00 32.46
CA SER A 185 -4.91 17.03 33.02
C SER A 185 -4.47 16.55 34.40
N ASN A 186 -5.42 16.41 35.32
CA ASN A 186 -5.19 15.71 36.60
C ASN A 186 -5.54 14.21 36.53
N ARG A 187 -5.83 13.67 35.35
CA ARG A 187 -6.14 12.23 35.16
C ARG A 187 -4.85 11.45 34.91
N SER A 188 -4.65 10.36 35.65
CA SER A 188 -3.58 9.41 35.38
C SER A 188 -4.00 8.50 34.23
N ILE A 189 -3.43 8.75 33.04
CA ILE A 189 -3.72 8.01 31.81
C ILE A 189 -2.41 7.52 31.20
N THR A 190 -2.40 6.27 30.73
CA THR A 190 -1.27 5.68 30.02
C THR A 190 -1.51 5.64 28.50
N PHE A 191 -0.63 6.25 27.72
CA PHE A 191 -0.64 6.19 26.25
C PHE A 191 0.38 5.19 25.73
N HIS A 192 -0.08 4.11 25.10
CA HIS A 192 0.74 3.09 24.47
C HIS A 192 1.07 3.50 23.03
N PHE A 193 2.28 4.00 22.80
CA PHE A 193 2.75 4.37 21.48
C PHE A 193 3.38 3.17 20.78
N LEU A 194 2.80 2.78 19.65
CA LEU A 194 3.37 1.82 18.71
C LEU A 194 3.89 2.53 17.47
N GLY A 195 5.18 2.34 17.18
CA GLY A 195 5.80 3.00 16.05
C GLY A 195 7.31 3.05 16.15
N ASP A 196 7.89 3.99 15.42
CA ASP A 196 9.28 4.39 15.57
C ASP A 196 9.27 5.66 16.41
N LEU A 197 9.82 5.61 17.63
CA LEU A 197 10.12 6.80 18.45
C LEU A 197 11.63 6.91 18.71
N SER A 198 12.47 6.31 17.86
CA SER A 198 13.91 6.16 18.13
C SER A 198 14.68 7.47 18.26
N GLU A 199 14.18 8.56 17.69
CA GLU A 199 14.79 9.89 17.82
C GLU A 199 14.36 10.63 19.10
N GLU A 200 13.31 10.17 19.77
CA GLU A 200 12.79 10.81 20.98
C GLU A 200 13.53 10.30 22.22
N LYS A 201 14.10 11.23 22.98
CA LYS A 201 14.92 10.93 24.17
C LYS A 201 14.16 11.11 25.47
N ASN A 202 13.14 11.95 25.48
CA ASN A 202 12.44 12.40 26.68
C ASN A 202 10.94 12.12 26.56
N LEU A 203 10.56 10.84 26.67
CA LEU A 203 9.14 10.47 26.71
C LEU A 203 8.51 10.92 28.05
N PRO A 204 7.30 11.48 28.04
CA PRO A 204 6.58 11.81 29.28
C PRO A 204 6.23 10.52 30.05
N GLU A 205 6.03 10.62 31.37
CA GLU A 205 5.77 9.45 32.23
C GLU A 205 4.48 8.70 31.85
N CYS A 206 3.51 9.40 31.28
CA CYS A 206 2.27 8.83 30.77
C CYS A 206 2.44 8.00 29.49
N VAL A 207 3.62 8.01 28.84
CA VAL A 207 3.85 7.27 27.59
C VAL A 207 4.56 5.94 27.85
N ARG A 208 4.02 4.88 27.24
CA ARG A 208 4.65 3.55 27.14
C ARG A 208 4.97 3.31 25.67
N TYR A 209 6.26 3.24 25.35
CA TYR A 209 6.72 2.99 23.99
C TYR A 209 6.91 1.51 23.70
N HIS A 210 6.32 1.07 22.60
CA HIS A 210 6.43 -0.28 22.05
C HIS A 210 7.14 -0.18 20.70
N LYS A 211 8.31 -0.81 20.61
CA LYS A 211 9.11 -0.80 19.37
C LYS A 211 8.36 -1.48 18.23
N HIS A 212 8.78 -1.19 17.00
CA HIS A 212 8.39 -1.99 15.85
C HIS A 212 8.76 -3.47 16.04
N ASN A 213 7.86 -4.37 15.61
CA ASN A 213 7.95 -5.85 15.56
C ASN A 213 7.06 -6.63 16.55
N GLN A 214 5.92 -6.08 16.94
CA GLN A 214 5.04 -6.80 17.87
C GLN A 214 4.35 -7.94 17.12
N THR A 215 4.22 -9.10 17.76
CA THR A 215 3.49 -10.22 17.17
C THR A 215 2.00 -9.89 17.08
N GLN A 216 1.26 -10.63 16.26
CA GLN A 216 -0.19 -10.42 16.16
C GLN A 216 -0.89 -10.64 17.51
N GLU A 217 -0.42 -11.60 18.30
CA GLU A 217 -0.94 -11.91 19.63
C GLU A 217 -0.61 -10.83 20.66
N GLU A 218 0.51 -10.12 20.51
CA GLU A 218 0.85 -8.95 21.35
C GLU A 218 0.00 -7.74 20.98
N LEU A 219 -0.21 -7.50 19.68
CA LEU A 219 -1.11 -6.46 19.19
C LEU A 219 -2.54 -6.71 19.67
N ASP A 220 -3.04 -7.93 19.52
CA ASP A 220 -4.39 -8.30 19.93
C ASP A 220 -4.60 -8.13 21.45
N ARG A 221 -3.61 -8.50 22.28
CA ARG A 221 -3.66 -8.27 23.74
C ARG A 221 -3.61 -6.79 24.12
N LEU A 222 -2.87 -5.99 23.36
CA LEU A 222 -2.83 -4.55 23.61
C LEU A 222 -4.15 -3.91 23.20
N PHE A 223 -4.66 -4.24 22.01
CA PHE A 223 -5.97 -3.80 21.58
C PHE A 223 -7.08 -4.27 22.52
N SER A 224 -7.03 -5.45 23.12
CA SER A 224 -8.07 -5.89 24.07
C SER A 224 -8.06 -5.08 25.36
N SER A 225 -6.89 -4.64 25.83
CA SER A 225 -6.71 -4.00 27.14
C SER A 225 -6.91 -2.48 27.17
N VAL A 226 -6.74 -1.76 26.05
CA VAL A 226 -6.93 -0.30 26.01
C VAL A 226 -8.40 0.14 25.96
N GLN A 227 -8.68 1.38 26.37
CA GLN A 227 -10.02 1.99 26.34
C GLN A 227 -10.36 2.66 25.01
N GLY A 228 -9.35 3.10 24.26
CA GLY A 228 -9.53 3.75 22.98
C GLY A 228 -8.28 3.67 22.10
N PHE A 229 -8.48 3.94 20.82
CA PHE A 229 -7.46 3.88 19.79
C PHE A 229 -7.32 5.23 19.08
N ILE A 230 -6.09 5.67 18.87
CA ILE A 230 -5.76 6.93 18.21
C ILE A 230 -4.86 6.60 17.02
N PHE A 231 -5.30 6.97 15.83
CA PHE A 231 -4.57 6.77 14.60
C PHE A 231 -4.46 8.09 13.85
N PRO A 232 -3.37 8.85 14.07
CA PRO A 232 -3.27 10.23 13.63
C PRO A 232 -2.85 10.37 12.15
N SER A 233 -2.70 9.28 11.39
CA SER A 233 -2.32 9.36 9.98
C SER A 233 -3.29 10.23 9.17
N VAL A 234 -2.75 11.25 8.48
CA VAL A 234 -3.49 12.15 7.56
C VAL A 234 -3.52 11.66 6.12
N TYR A 235 -2.78 10.60 5.81
CA TYR A 235 -2.89 9.89 4.55
C TYR A 235 -2.68 8.39 4.74
N GLU A 236 -3.60 7.59 4.22
CA GLU A 236 -3.48 6.14 4.03
C GLU A 236 -4.30 5.74 2.79
N GLY A 237 -3.99 4.60 2.17
CA GLY A 237 -4.83 4.04 1.09
C GLY A 237 -6.07 3.29 1.59
N TYR A 238 -6.08 2.87 2.86
CA TYR A 238 -7.20 2.20 3.50
C TYR A 238 -7.22 2.52 5.00
N GLY A 239 -6.48 1.75 5.81
CA GLY A 239 -6.44 1.95 7.26
C GLY A 239 -6.58 0.65 8.03
N LEU A 240 -5.71 -0.33 7.76
CA LEU A 240 -5.72 -1.61 8.48
C LEU A 240 -5.76 -1.43 10.02
N PRO A 241 -5.01 -0.49 10.64
CA PRO A 241 -5.10 -0.26 12.08
C PRO A 241 -6.51 0.09 12.59
N ILE A 242 -7.33 0.79 11.79
CA ILE A 242 -8.72 1.10 12.12
C ILE A 242 -9.55 -0.19 12.20
N MET A 243 -9.32 -1.11 11.26
CA MET A 243 -10.01 -2.41 11.25
C MET A 243 -9.63 -3.29 12.45
N HIS A 244 -8.39 -3.19 12.96
CA HIS A 244 -8.04 -3.84 14.23
C HIS A 244 -8.83 -3.25 15.41
N ALA A 245 -8.96 -1.92 15.49
CA ALA A 245 -9.76 -1.31 16.54
C ALA A 245 -11.26 -1.68 16.44
N PHE A 246 -11.82 -1.82 15.23
CA PHE A 246 -13.19 -2.31 15.02
C PHE A 246 -13.38 -3.75 15.54
N ARG A 247 -12.39 -4.61 15.32
CA ARG A 247 -12.39 -6.01 15.81
C ARG A 247 -12.42 -6.11 17.33
N PHE A 248 -11.80 -5.17 18.03
CA PHE A 248 -11.80 -5.11 19.50
C PHE A 248 -12.81 -4.10 20.08
N ASN A 249 -13.70 -3.59 19.24
CA ASN A 249 -14.73 -2.61 19.60
C ASN A 249 -14.20 -1.38 20.35
N LYS A 250 -13.02 -0.88 19.95
CA LYS A 250 -12.39 0.27 20.61
C LYS A 250 -12.84 1.57 19.97
N PRO A 251 -13.37 2.54 20.74
CA PRO A 251 -13.55 3.91 20.28
C PRO A 251 -12.30 4.44 19.58
N ILE A 252 -12.48 5.21 18.51
CA ILE A 252 -11.37 5.62 17.64
C ILE A 252 -11.32 7.15 17.48
N LEU A 253 -10.12 7.72 17.53
CA LEU A 253 -9.82 9.07 17.06
C LEU A 253 -8.92 9.00 15.81
N ILE A 254 -9.41 9.52 14.68
CA ILE A 254 -8.72 9.49 13.37
C ILE A 254 -8.82 10.82 12.62
N ALA A 255 -7.93 11.05 11.65
CA ALA A 255 -7.98 12.23 10.81
C ALA A 255 -9.25 12.24 9.93
N ASP A 256 -9.82 13.42 9.66
CA ASP A 256 -11.00 13.59 8.81
C ASP A 256 -10.67 13.50 7.32
N THR A 257 -10.24 12.30 6.89
CA THR A 257 -9.90 12.00 5.49
C THR A 257 -11.05 11.31 4.76
N GLU A 258 -11.07 11.38 3.43
CA GLU A 258 -12.09 10.70 2.63
C GLU A 258 -12.12 9.19 2.87
N VAL A 259 -10.96 8.53 2.95
CA VAL A 259 -10.87 7.08 3.21
C VAL A 259 -11.36 6.72 4.63
N ASN A 260 -11.10 7.56 5.63
CA ASN A 260 -11.55 7.32 6.99
C ASN A 260 -13.09 7.47 7.10
N ARG A 261 -13.68 8.47 6.41
CA ARG A 261 -15.13 8.61 6.28
C ARG A 261 -15.75 7.44 5.51
N GLU A 262 -15.08 6.97 4.46
CA GLU A 262 -15.49 5.80 3.70
C GLU A 262 -15.57 4.56 4.61
N ILE A 263 -14.50 4.25 5.36
CA ILE A 263 -14.47 3.13 6.31
C ILE A 263 -15.59 3.24 7.35
N GLN A 264 -15.74 4.39 8.00
CA GLN A 264 -16.81 4.60 8.98
C GLN A 264 -18.20 4.36 8.38
N SER A 265 -18.44 4.77 7.14
CA SER A 265 -19.74 4.62 6.48
C SER A 265 -20.04 3.19 6.01
N ARG A 266 -19.02 2.34 5.88
CA ARG A 266 -19.11 1.01 5.25
C ARG A 266 -19.11 -0.13 6.25
N PHE A 267 -18.65 0.11 7.48
CA PHE A 267 -18.59 -0.89 8.52
C PHE A 267 -19.34 -0.43 9.75
N GLU A 268 -20.15 -1.33 10.31
CA GLU A 268 -20.68 -1.18 11.66
C GLU A 268 -19.54 -1.41 12.66
N GLY A 269 -19.45 -0.53 13.67
CA GLY A 269 -18.31 -0.55 14.57
C GLY A 269 -18.44 0.40 15.77
N PRO A 270 -17.36 0.56 16.55
CA PRO A 270 -17.30 1.48 17.67
C PRO A 270 -17.46 2.94 17.24
N SER A 271 -17.65 3.83 18.21
CA SER A 271 -17.70 5.28 17.97
C SER A 271 -16.39 5.78 17.35
N VAL A 272 -16.53 6.55 16.27
CA VAL A 272 -15.42 7.20 15.57
C VAL A 272 -15.52 8.71 15.75
N SER A 273 -14.46 9.30 16.30
CA SER A 273 -14.24 10.74 16.40
C SER A 273 -13.21 11.17 15.35
N PHE A 274 -13.43 12.34 14.77
CA PHE A 274 -12.54 12.90 13.77
C PHE A 274 -11.81 14.13 14.27
N PHE A 275 -10.60 14.35 13.76
CA PHE A 275 -9.91 15.63 13.84
C PHE A 275 -9.61 16.13 12.42
N PRO A 276 -9.90 17.40 12.08
CA PRO A 276 -9.79 17.88 10.70
C PRO A 276 -8.38 18.36 10.32
N SER A 277 -7.54 18.70 11.31
CA SER A 277 -6.21 19.25 11.07
C SER A 277 -5.24 18.92 12.22
N GLU A 278 -3.94 19.07 11.96
CA GLU A 278 -2.91 18.95 12.99
C GLU A 278 -3.10 19.95 14.13
N GLN A 279 -3.53 21.17 13.81
CA GLN A 279 -3.77 22.23 14.79
C GLN A 279 -4.94 21.90 15.73
N GLU A 280 -5.94 21.18 15.23
CA GLU A 280 -7.13 20.79 15.99
C GLU A 280 -6.98 19.43 16.69
N PHE A 281 -5.94 18.67 16.36
CA PHE A 281 -5.66 17.36 16.97
C PHE A 281 -5.59 17.40 18.51
N PRO A 282 -4.92 18.36 19.17
CA PRO A 282 -4.85 18.40 20.64
C PRO A 282 -6.22 18.53 21.31
N GLN A 283 -7.08 19.41 20.78
CA GLN A 283 -8.43 19.60 21.31
C GLN A 283 -9.31 18.37 21.06
N ALA A 284 -9.18 17.74 19.89
CA ALA A 284 -9.89 16.52 19.56
C ALA A 284 -9.44 15.34 20.45
N LEU A 285 -8.14 15.23 20.75
CA LEU A 285 -7.58 14.25 21.68
C LEU A 285 -8.18 14.42 23.08
N GLU A 286 -8.17 15.64 23.60
CA GLU A 286 -8.74 15.93 24.93
C GLU A 286 -10.23 15.56 24.97
N THR A 287 -10.99 15.98 23.96
CA THR A 287 -12.42 15.70 23.86
C THR A 287 -12.68 14.20 23.81
N PHE A 288 -11.95 13.49 22.95
CA PHE A 288 -12.05 12.04 22.79
C PHE A 288 -11.76 11.30 24.10
N VAL A 289 -10.67 11.63 24.80
CA VAL A 289 -10.32 11.02 26.09
C VAL A 289 -11.34 11.31 27.19
N ARG A 290 -12.03 12.47 27.14
CA ARG A 290 -13.09 12.83 28.09
C ARG A 290 -14.41 12.09 27.80
N SER A 291 -14.74 11.87 26.53
CA SER A 291 -16.02 11.25 26.12
C SER A 291 -15.95 9.74 25.91
N THR A 292 -14.75 9.16 25.90
CA THR A 292 -14.58 7.72 25.68
C THR A 292 -15.17 6.94 26.84
N HIS A 293 -16.21 6.17 26.53
CA HIS A 293 -16.79 5.17 27.41
C HIS A 293 -16.79 3.84 26.66
N GLY A 294 -16.68 2.72 27.39
CA GLY A 294 -16.71 1.39 26.78
C GLY A 294 -17.97 1.22 25.92
N SER A 295 -17.78 0.95 24.62
CA SER A 295 -18.85 0.56 23.71
C SER A 295 -19.02 -0.96 23.78
N ASN A 296 -20.27 -1.42 23.85
CA ASN A 296 -20.64 -2.85 23.76
C ASN A 296 -21.46 -3.13 22.49
N SER A 297 -21.19 -2.42 21.41
CA SER A 297 -21.83 -2.72 20.13
C SER A 297 -21.16 -3.95 19.51
N PRO A 298 -21.90 -5.01 19.16
CA PRO A 298 -21.33 -6.14 18.43
C PRO A 298 -20.85 -5.67 17.06
N SER A 299 -19.57 -5.88 16.74
CA SER A 299 -19.06 -5.67 15.37
C SER A 299 -19.02 -7.00 14.64
N HIS A 300 -19.47 -7.02 13.38
CA HIS A 300 -19.29 -8.14 12.47
C HIS A 300 -18.36 -7.71 11.34
N PRO A 301 -17.04 -7.64 11.60
CA PRO A 301 -16.09 -7.16 10.60
C PRO A 301 -16.09 -8.08 9.38
N ARG A 302 -15.95 -7.45 8.21
CA ARG A 302 -15.78 -8.13 6.93
C ARG A 302 -14.59 -9.10 6.96
N ASN A 303 -14.74 -10.25 6.30
CA ASN A 303 -13.73 -11.31 6.25
C ASN A 303 -13.10 -11.49 4.85
N TRP A 304 -11.99 -12.23 4.79
CA TRP A 304 -11.21 -12.42 3.57
C TRP A 304 -11.92 -13.24 2.49
N ASP A 305 -12.86 -14.11 2.86
CA ASP A 305 -13.65 -14.86 1.88
C ASP A 305 -14.60 -13.93 1.12
N GLN A 306 -15.16 -12.90 1.77
CA GLN A 306 -15.96 -11.87 1.10
C GLN A 306 -15.12 -11.06 0.10
N VAL A 307 -13.92 -10.62 0.51
CA VAL A 307 -12.98 -9.91 -0.39
C VAL A 307 -12.58 -10.80 -1.56
N ALA A 308 -12.35 -12.09 -1.31
CA ALA A 308 -12.02 -13.06 -2.35
C ALA A 308 -13.16 -13.27 -3.34
N ARG A 309 -14.42 -13.39 -2.89
CA ARG A 309 -15.58 -13.52 -3.78
C ARG A 309 -15.76 -12.32 -4.69
N GLU A 310 -15.63 -11.11 -4.15
CA GLU A 310 -15.72 -9.87 -4.95
C GLU A 310 -14.57 -9.75 -5.94
N THR A 311 -13.34 -10.07 -5.51
CA THR A 311 -12.18 -10.10 -6.40
C THR A 311 -12.39 -11.12 -7.52
N LEU A 312 -12.82 -12.35 -7.20
CA LEU A 312 -13.07 -13.40 -8.18
C LEU A 312 -14.20 -13.06 -9.14
N ALA A 313 -15.27 -12.41 -8.66
CA ALA A 313 -16.34 -11.92 -9.53
C ALA A 313 -15.79 -10.92 -10.56
N PHE A 314 -14.96 -9.98 -10.14
CA PHE A 314 -14.32 -9.04 -11.06
C PHE A 314 -13.31 -9.71 -12.01
N LEU A 315 -12.50 -10.65 -11.52
CA LEU A 315 -11.61 -11.42 -12.40
C LEU A 315 -12.39 -12.23 -13.44
N ALA A 316 -13.54 -12.78 -13.06
CA ALA A 316 -14.43 -13.49 -13.97
C ALA A 316 -15.03 -12.54 -15.03
N GLU A 317 -15.45 -11.34 -14.65
CA GLU A 317 -15.90 -10.29 -15.60
C GLU A 317 -14.82 -10.02 -16.67
N ILE A 318 -13.55 -9.88 -16.24
CA ILE A 318 -12.42 -9.67 -17.15
C ILE A 318 -12.13 -10.90 -18.02
N ALA A 319 -12.36 -12.11 -17.50
CA ALA A 319 -12.07 -13.35 -18.21
C ALA A 319 -13.07 -13.65 -19.36
N ILE A 320 -14.25 -13.04 -19.36
CA ILE A 320 -15.32 -13.34 -20.32
C ILE A 320 -14.94 -12.93 -21.75
N GLY A 321 -15.32 -13.78 -22.71
CA GLY A 321 -15.16 -13.53 -24.14
C GLY A 321 -13.78 -13.88 -24.70
N GLU A 322 -13.55 -13.60 -25.98
CA GLU A 322 -12.25 -13.76 -26.62
C GLU A 322 -11.24 -12.73 -26.07
N PRO A 323 -10.00 -13.13 -25.75
CA PRO A 323 -8.99 -12.21 -25.25
C PRO A 323 -8.56 -11.25 -26.37
N VAL A 324 -8.99 -9.99 -26.25
CA VAL A 324 -8.46 -8.89 -27.05
C VAL A 324 -7.24 -8.33 -26.32
N GLU A 325 -6.07 -8.42 -26.94
CA GLU A 325 -4.84 -7.93 -26.31
C GLU A 325 -4.89 -6.41 -26.14
N ASN A 326 -4.70 -5.94 -24.90
CA ASN A 326 -4.57 -4.51 -24.61
C ASN A 326 -3.43 -3.91 -25.47
N PRO A 327 -3.69 -2.84 -26.28
CA PRO A 327 -2.68 -2.24 -27.14
C PRO A 327 -1.43 -1.75 -26.41
N ARG A 328 -1.58 -1.25 -25.18
CA ARG A 328 -0.46 -0.84 -24.33
C ARG A 328 0.35 -2.04 -23.85
N ARG A 329 -0.31 -3.16 -23.51
CA ARG A 329 0.39 -4.43 -23.21
C ARG A 329 1.16 -4.91 -24.42
N ARG A 330 0.54 -4.94 -25.61
CA ARG A 330 1.21 -5.34 -26.85
C ARG A 330 2.44 -4.49 -27.13
N GLN A 331 2.29 -3.15 -27.10
CA GLN A 331 3.39 -2.21 -27.29
C GLN A 331 4.52 -2.44 -26.27
N ALA A 332 4.17 -2.68 -25.00
CA ALA A 332 5.15 -2.97 -23.95
C ALA A 332 5.88 -4.28 -24.23
N ARG A 333 5.19 -5.36 -24.60
CA ARG A 333 5.80 -6.65 -24.97
C ARG A 333 6.75 -6.49 -26.16
N GLU A 334 6.31 -5.87 -27.24
CA GLU A 334 7.14 -5.61 -28.43
C GLU A 334 8.40 -4.80 -28.07
N SER A 335 8.25 -3.77 -27.23
CA SER A 335 9.38 -2.96 -26.76
C SER A 335 10.36 -3.77 -25.91
N LEU A 336 9.86 -4.65 -25.04
CA LEU A 336 10.68 -5.53 -24.21
C LEU A 336 11.39 -6.60 -25.04
N LEU A 337 10.73 -7.18 -26.04
CA LEU A 337 11.32 -8.14 -26.97
C LEU A 337 12.43 -7.49 -27.80
N MET A 338 12.19 -6.30 -28.35
CA MET A 338 13.21 -5.52 -29.05
C MET A 338 14.38 -5.19 -28.12
N ALA A 339 14.09 -4.76 -26.90
CA ALA A 339 15.12 -4.44 -25.92
C ALA A 339 15.99 -5.65 -25.56
N ALA A 340 15.38 -6.83 -25.44
CA ALA A 340 16.06 -8.09 -25.16
C ALA A 340 16.87 -8.61 -26.37
N SER A 341 16.40 -8.40 -27.60
CA SER A 341 17.07 -8.91 -28.81
C SER A 341 18.36 -8.15 -29.13
N GLN A 342 18.45 -6.86 -28.77
CA GLN A 342 19.71 -6.11 -28.93
C GLN A 342 20.67 -6.22 -27.73
N LEU A 343 20.33 -7.01 -26.71
CA LEU A 343 21.33 -7.50 -25.76
C LEU A 343 22.21 -8.57 -26.43
N THR A 344 23.14 -8.16 -27.29
CA THR A 344 24.30 -9.02 -27.62
C THR A 344 25.25 -9.05 -26.44
N ASP A 345 25.86 -10.21 -26.19
CA ASP A 345 26.80 -10.55 -25.10
C ASP A 345 27.41 -9.36 -24.37
N LEU A 346 26.70 -8.85 -23.36
CA LEU A 346 27.28 -7.91 -22.42
C LEU A 346 28.19 -8.71 -21.48
N PRO A 347 29.51 -8.42 -21.44
CA PRO A 347 30.41 -9.10 -20.53
C PRO A 347 29.91 -8.95 -19.08
N GLU A 348 30.01 -10.02 -18.29
CA GLU A 348 29.50 -10.08 -16.91
C GLU A 348 30.11 -9.04 -15.96
N THR A 349 31.11 -8.30 -16.41
CA THR A 349 31.81 -7.24 -15.68
C THR A 349 31.12 -5.89 -15.84
N VAL A 350 29.84 -5.77 -15.46
CA VAL A 350 29.33 -4.46 -15.04
C VAL A 350 29.61 -4.35 -13.55
N SER A 351 30.72 -3.68 -13.25
CA SER A 351 31.22 -3.32 -11.93
C SER A 351 30.10 -3.10 -10.89
N LYS A 352 30.30 -3.65 -9.68
CA LYS A 352 29.53 -3.41 -8.46
C LYS A 352 29.61 -1.95 -7.95
N SER A 353 29.63 -0.95 -8.83
CA SER A 353 29.36 0.44 -8.46
C SER A 353 27.87 0.72 -8.58
N GLY A 354 27.06 -0.15 -7.97
CA GLY A 354 25.67 0.18 -7.68
C GLY A 354 25.67 1.26 -6.61
N TRP A 355 24.98 2.36 -6.89
CA TRP A 355 24.51 3.37 -5.95
C TRP A 355 24.76 3.02 -4.48
N ARG A 356 25.94 3.39 -3.94
CA ARG A 356 26.01 3.66 -2.52
C ARG A 356 25.15 4.91 -2.33
N ARG A 357 23.92 4.75 -1.83
CA ARG A 357 23.30 5.79 -1.02
C ARG A 357 24.34 6.12 0.06
N LYS A 358 25.12 7.19 -0.12
CA LYS A 358 25.54 7.94 1.05
C LYS A 358 24.24 8.55 1.57
N PRO A 359 23.80 8.24 2.79
CA PRO A 359 22.81 9.09 3.42
C PRO A 359 23.46 10.46 3.49
N ASN A 360 22.94 11.44 2.74
CA ASN A 360 23.26 12.83 3.03
C ASN A 360 22.55 13.17 4.35
N LEU A 361 23.16 12.73 5.45
CA LEU A 361 23.08 13.42 6.74
C LEU A 361 23.97 14.65 6.60
N ASP A 362 23.43 15.69 5.96
CA ASP A 362 23.87 17.07 6.10
C ASP A 362 22.78 17.98 5.52
N SER A 363 21.62 17.97 6.19
CA SER A 363 20.67 19.07 6.11
C SER A 363 21.26 20.27 6.85
N LYS A 364 22.18 21.00 6.23
CA LYS A 364 22.39 22.39 6.61
C LYS A 364 21.20 23.18 6.09
N MET A 365 20.31 23.53 7.03
CA MET A 365 19.28 24.54 6.90
C MET A 365 19.79 25.71 6.06
N ILE A 366 19.14 25.96 4.91
CA ILE A 366 19.18 27.26 4.26
C ILE A 366 17.92 27.99 4.72
N PRO A 367 18.03 29.13 5.43
CA PRO A 367 16.85 29.87 5.88
C PRO A 367 16.05 30.38 4.69
N SER A 368 14.72 30.29 4.80
CA SER A 368 13.77 30.90 3.89
C SER A 368 14.07 32.39 3.72
N LYS A 369 14.35 32.81 2.48
CA LYS A 369 14.16 34.20 2.09
C LYS A 369 12.82 34.32 1.38
N GLU A 370 11.97 35.12 2.00
CA GLU A 370 10.72 35.65 1.45
C GLU A 370 10.91 36.09 -0.01
N SER A 371 9.97 35.74 -0.88
CA SER A 371 9.85 36.33 -2.22
C SER A 371 8.55 37.14 -2.29
N PRO A 372 8.62 38.43 -2.69
CA PRO A 372 7.45 39.29 -2.77
C PRO A 372 6.65 39.09 -4.07
N MET A 373 5.39 39.51 -4.00
CA MET A 373 4.37 39.46 -5.06
C MET A 373 4.71 40.28 -6.32
N HIS A 374 4.12 39.81 -7.43
CA HIS A 374 3.69 40.49 -8.66
C HIS A 374 4.70 41.02 -9.70
N SER A 375 4.61 40.52 -10.93
CA SER A 375 3.95 41.20 -12.07
C SER A 375 4.06 40.38 -13.37
N GLY A 376 3.07 40.53 -14.25
CA GLY A 376 2.77 39.61 -15.34
C GLY A 376 3.62 39.74 -16.62
N ALA A 377 3.73 38.62 -17.33
CA ALA A 377 4.03 38.53 -18.76
C ALA A 377 3.41 37.22 -19.33
N PRO A 378 3.01 37.17 -20.61
CA PRO A 378 2.08 36.17 -21.13
C PRO A 378 2.70 34.77 -21.21
N ARG A 379 1.98 33.76 -20.70
CA ARG A 379 2.30 32.33 -20.84
C ARG A 379 2.44 31.97 -22.33
N LYS A 380 3.68 31.78 -22.80
CA LYS A 380 3.94 31.06 -24.05
C LYS A 380 3.43 29.62 -23.87
N LYS A 381 2.57 29.18 -24.79
CA LYS A 381 2.09 27.79 -24.89
C LYS A 381 3.27 26.83 -24.73
N ALA A 382 3.31 26.07 -23.64
CA ALA A 382 4.23 24.95 -23.49
C ALA A 382 3.89 23.93 -24.58
N LYS A 383 4.79 23.75 -25.54
CA LYS A 383 4.74 22.59 -26.43
C LYS A 383 4.86 21.35 -25.55
N SER A 384 3.92 20.42 -25.67
CA SER A 384 4.02 19.10 -25.05
C SER A 384 5.31 18.44 -25.55
N ILE A 385 6.31 18.36 -24.68
CA ILE A 385 7.46 17.49 -24.90
C ILE A 385 6.98 16.10 -24.52
N LEU A 386 6.39 15.39 -25.49
CA LEU A 386 6.30 13.93 -25.39
C LEU A 386 7.74 13.41 -25.17
N PRO A 387 8.00 12.53 -24.20
CA PRO A 387 9.30 11.89 -24.08
C PRO A 387 9.60 11.19 -25.41
N LYS A 388 10.84 11.36 -25.92
CA LYS A 388 11.35 10.62 -27.07
C LYS A 388 10.94 9.15 -26.94
N PRO A 389 10.53 8.46 -28.01
CA PRO A 389 10.21 7.04 -27.96
C PRO A 389 11.37 6.31 -27.26
N LEU A 390 11.06 5.48 -26.27
CA LEU A 390 12.05 4.77 -25.43
C LEU A 390 13.16 4.09 -26.27
N ALA A 391 12.85 3.71 -27.51
CA ALA A 391 13.74 3.11 -28.48
C ALA A 391 14.90 4.03 -28.97
N GLU A 392 14.70 5.34 -29.07
CA GLU A 392 15.75 6.26 -29.57
C GLU A 392 16.77 6.61 -28.50
N ALA A 393 16.34 6.79 -27.25
CA ALA A 393 17.25 7.00 -26.11
C ALA A 393 18.08 5.74 -25.77
N TRP A 394 17.66 4.58 -26.27
CA TRP A 394 18.21 3.27 -25.98
C TRP A 394 19.44 2.90 -26.83
N VAL A 395 19.49 3.34 -28.10
CA VAL A 395 20.66 3.13 -28.97
C VAL A 395 21.85 4.00 -28.53
N GLU A 396 21.59 5.21 -28.03
CA GLU A 396 22.60 6.23 -27.73
C GLU A 396 23.38 5.98 -26.40
N HIS A 397 22.85 5.13 -25.51
CA HIS A 397 23.38 4.96 -24.14
C HIS A 397 23.61 3.48 -23.72
N ARG A 398 23.70 2.58 -24.69
CA ARG A 398 23.84 1.12 -24.51
C ARG A 398 24.98 0.68 -23.56
N ASP A 399 26.10 1.42 -23.53
CA ASP A 399 27.27 1.08 -22.71
C ASP A 399 27.20 1.62 -21.27
N ARG A 400 26.15 2.36 -20.91
CA ARG A 400 25.97 3.01 -19.59
C ARG A 400 24.75 2.51 -18.84
N LEU A 401 24.19 1.37 -19.25
CA LEU A 401 22.98 0.84 -18.63
C LEU A 401 23.21 0.50 -17.15
N PRO A 402 22.32 0.96 -16.25
CA PRO A 402 22.35 0.53 -14.85
C PRO A 402 22.29 -1.01 -14.75
N SER A 403 23.04 -1.60 -13.83
CA SER A 403 23.07 -3.06 -13.66
C SER A 403 21.70 -3.68 -13.31
N SER A 404 20.75 -2.88 -12.82
CA SER A 404 19.35 -3.26 -12.64
C SER A 404 18.62 -3.44 -13.97
N LEU A 405 18.84 -2.53 -14.93
CA LEU A 405 18.23 -2.58 -16.26
C LEU A 405 18.79 -3.73 -17.10
N VAL A 406 20.10 -4.02 -16.99
CA VAL A 406 20.71 -5.20 -17.64
C VAL A 406 20.16 -6.51 -17.07
N ARG A 407 20.05 -6.61 -15.73
CA ARG A 407 19.44 -7.77 -15.08
C ARG A 407 17.98 -7.95 -15.51
N PHE A 408 17.23 -6.85 -15.56
CA PHE A 408 15.86 -6.83 -16.04
C PHE A 408 15.73 -7.39 -17.46
N LEU A 409 16.50 -6.86 -18.41
CA LEU A 409 16.43 -7.30 -19.81
C LEU A 409 16.93 -8.74 -20.01
N LYS A 410 17.92 -9.20 -19.22
CA LYS A 410 18.31 -10.62 -19.18
C LYS A 410 17.19 -11.51 -18.63
N ALA A 411 16.45 -11.06 -17.61
CA ALA A 411 15.30 -11.78 -17.06
C ALA A 411 14.13 -11.83 -18.05
N VAL A 412 13.87 -10.74 -18.77
CA VAL A 412 12.92 -10.70 -19.90
C VAL A 412 13.31 -11.76 -20.93
N ARG A 413 14.57 -11.77 -21.38
CA ARG A 413 15.05 -12.73 -22.39
C ARG A 413 14.82 -14.19 -22.00
N LYS A 414 15.02 -14.55 -20.73
CA LYS A 414 14.75 -15.91 -20.22
C LYS A 414 13.28 -16.32 -20.25
N ARG A 415 12.37 -15.36 -20.36
CA ARG A 415 10.91 -15.58 -20.35
C ARG A 415 10.29 -15.50 -21.75
N ILE A 416 11.08 -15.16 -22.76
CA ILE A 416 10.65 -15.21 -24.16
C ILE A 416 10.67 -16.70 -24.55
N PRO A 417 9.54 -17.28 -25.00
CA PRO A 417 9.53 -18.65 -25.51
C PRO A 417 10.51 -18.80 -26.68
N ASP A 418 11.20 -19.94 -26.78
CA ASP A 418 12.09 -20.22 -27.90
C ASP A 418 11.32 -20.16 -29.23
N GLY A 419 11.79 -19.35 -30.17
CA GLY A 419 11.19 -19.18 -31.50
C GLY A 419 10.22 -18.00 -31.66
N THR A 420 10.07 -17.16 -30.63
CA THR A 420 9.43 -15.83 -30.71
C THR A 420 10.43 -14.78 -31.15
#